data_AF-A0A0F9TNE9-F1
#
_entry.id   AF-A0A0F9TNE9-F1
#
_cell.length_a   1.000
_cell.length_b   1.000
_cell.length_c   1.000
_cell.angle_alpha   90.00
_cell.angle_beta   90.00
_cell.angle_gamma   90.00
#
_symmetry.space_group_name_H-M   'P 1'
#
loop_
_entity.id
_entity.type
_entity.pdbx_description
1 polymer ?
#
loop_
_entity_poly.entity_id
_entity_poly.type
_entity_poly.pdbx_seq_one_letter_code
_entity_poly.pdbx_strand_id
1 'polypeptide(L)' 'MPPKSEKQRKFMGADLQRKREGKKTKTDMTEKQLRDFAKKRK' A
#
# COMPACT_ATOMS: atom_id res chain seq x y z
N MET A 1 -0.92 -3.80 10.53
CA MET A 1 -1.21 -5.12 9.92
C MET A 1 -0.11 -5.45 8.92
N PRO A 2 0.48 -6.65 8.96
CA PRO A 2 1.41 -7.09 7.93
C PRO A 2 0.65 -7.55 6.66
N PRO A 3 1.24 -7.42 5.46
CA PRO A 3 0.67 -8.01 4.24
C PRO A 3 0.65 -9.55 4.36
N LYS A 4 -0.46 -10.18 3.98
CA LYS A 4 -0.60 -11.64 4.03
C LYS A 4 0.15 -12.35 2.89
N SER A 5 0.50 -11.63 1.82
CA SER A 5 1.25 -12.14 0.68
C SER A 5 2.13 -11.07 0.03
N GLU A 6 3.17 -11.48 -0.70
CA GLU A 6 4.00 -10.55 -1.48
C GLU A 6 3.19 -9.80 -2.55
N LYS A 7 2.20 -10.47 -3.15
CA LYS A 7 1.31 -9.87 -4.14
C LYS A 7 0.49 -8.74 -3.52
N GLN A 8 -0.01 -8.94 -2.31
CA GLN A 8 -0.72 -7.90 -1.55
C GLN A 8 0.23 -6.74 -1.21
N ARG A 9 1.45 -7.03 -0.75
CA ARG A 9 2.45 -5.99 -0.47
C ARG A 9 2.75 -5.13 -1.69
N LYS A 10 3.00 -5.74 -2.85
CA LYS A 10 3.25 -5.03 -4.12
C LYS A 10 2.05 -4.20 -4.55
N PHE A 11 0.84 -4.77 -4.43
CA PHE A 11 -0.41 -4.05 -4.73
C PHE A 11 -0.59 -2.81 -3.83
N MET A 12 -0.35 -2.94 -2.53
CA MET A 12 -0.42 -1.79 -1.61
C MET A 12 0.68 -0.76 -1.87
N GLY A 13 1.87 -1.18 -2.32
CA GLY A 13 2.91 -0.27 -2.78
C GLY A 13 2.48 0.56 -4.00
N ALA A 14 1.79 -0.06 -4.96
CA ALA A 14 1.28 0.63 -6.15
C ALA A 14 0.14 1.60 -5.80
N ASP A 15 -0.75 1.23 -4.88
CA ASP A 15 -1.79 2.13 -4.38
C ASP A 15 -1.18 3.30 -3.57
N LEU A 16 -0.13 3.05 -2.77
CA LEU A 16 0.61 4.11 -2.08
C LEU A 16 1.15 5.15 -3.06
N GLN A 17 1.78 4.71 -4.14
CA GLN A 17 2.32 5.59 -5.17
C GLN A 17 1.21 6.41 -5.82
N ARG A 18 0.08 5.78 -6.19
CA ARG A 18 -1.07 6.52 -6.74
C ARG A 18 -1.59 7.60 -5.79
N LYS A 19 -1.67 7.30 -4.49
CA LYS A 19 -2.09 8.28 -3.49
C LYS A 19 -1.16 9.50 -3.44
N ARG A 20 0.15 9.26 -3.52
CA ARG A 20 1.18 10.33 -3.56
C ARG A 20 1.15 11.17 -4.82
N GLU A 21 0.76 10.56 -5.94
CA GLU A 21 0.50 11.26 -7.20
C GLU A 21 -0.85 12.01 -7.20
N GLY A 22 -1.59 12.04 -6.09
CA GLY A 22 -2.91 12.67 -5.99
C GLY A 22 -4.01 11.90 -6.71
N LYS A 23 -3.75 10.66 -7.14
CA LYS A 23 -4.72 9.81 -7.84
C LYS A 23 -5.55 9.02 -6.83
N LYS A 24 -6.76 8.65 -7.26
CA LYS A 24 -7.63 7.76 -6.48
C LYS A 24 -6.97 6.38 -6.32
N THR A 25 -6.93 5.91 -5.08
CA THR A 25 -6.52 4.55 -4.72
C THR A 25 -7.64 3.56 -5.00
N LYS A 26 -7.31 2.28 -5.26
CA LYS A 26 -8.36 1.24 -5.34
C LYS A 26 -8.81 0.81 -3.95
N THR A 27 -7.96 1.01 -2.97
CA THR A 27 -8.23 0.78 -1.57
C THR A 27 -8.65 2.09 -0.91
N ASP A 28 -9.68 2.06 -0.07
CA ASP A 28 -10.08 3.20 0.78
C ASP A 28 -9.13 3.41 1.97
N MET A 29 -7.88 2.95 1.84
CA MET A 29 -6.88 3.05 2.88
C MET A 29 -6.18 4.40 2.87
N THR A 30 -5.75 4.83 4.05
CA THR A 30 -4.90 6.00 4.25
C THR A 30 -3.48 5.77 3.73
N GLU A 31 -2.73 6.84 3.44
CA GLU A 31 -1.33 6.73 3.01
C GLU A 31 -0.48 5.96 4.04
N LYS A 32 -0.72 6.20 5.34
CA LYS A 32 -0.03 5.52 6.44
C LYS A 32 -0.25 4.01 6.39
N GLN A 33 -1.50 3.57 6.23
CA GLN A 33 -1.84 2.14 6.12
C GLN A 33 -1.17 1.51 4.89
N LEU A 34 -1.24 2.18 3.74
CA LEU A 34 -0.60 1.72 2.50
C LEU A 34 0.92 1.59 2.66
N ARG A 35 1.57 2.55 3.32
CA ARG A 35 3.00 2.52 3.63
C ARG A 35 3.36 1.36 4.54
N ASP A 36 2.56 1.09 5.56
CA ASP A 36 2.82 -0.02 6.48
C ASP A 36 2.60 -1.39 5.83
N PHE A 37 1.65 -1.51 4.89
CA PHE A 37 1.48 -2.72 4.08
C PHE A 37 2.58 -2.90 3.03
N ALA A 38 3.12 -1.82 2.46
CA ALA A 38 4.15 -1.86 1.42
C ALA A 38 5.55 -2.21 1.98
N LYS A 39 5.80 -1.91 3.26
CA LYS A 39 7.06 -2.27 3.94
C LYS A 39 7.26 -3.79 3.94
N LYS A 40 8.47 -4.23 3.58
CA LYS A 40 8.90 -5.62 3.80
C LYS A 40 9.14 -5.77 5.31
N ARG A 41 8.57 -6.79 5.96
CA ARG A 41 9.03 -7.17 7.30
C ARG A 41 10.50 -7.58 7.16
N LYS A 42 11.35 -6.99 8.00
CA LYS A 42 12.74 -7.43 8.15
C LYS A 42 12.77 -8.90 8.53
#